data_AF-A0A9E3C3A8-F1
#
_entry.id   AF-A0A9E3C3A8-F1
#
_cell.length_a   1.000
_cell.length_b   1.000
_cell.length_c   1.000
_cell.angle_alpha   90.00
_cell.angle_beta   90.00
_cell.angle_gamma   90.00
#
_symmetry.space_group_name_H-M   'P 1'
#
loop_
_entity.id
_entity.type
_entity.pdbx_description
1 polymer ?
#
loop_
_entity_poly.entity_id
_entity_poly.type
_entity_poly.pdbx_seq_one_letter_code
_entity_poly.pdbx_strand_id
1 'polypeptide(L)'
;PQADVLIALTHIGIREDERLAAACQGLHLIVGGHSHVTLTAPEVIGRVPIAQAGWFGHYLGRVTLGLGAEGRVASVTGQLESLKA
;
A
#
# COMPACT_ATOMS: atom_id res chain seq x y z
N PRO A 1 -18.84 5.10 -11.24
CA PRO A 1 -17.94 6.27 -11.18
C PRO A 1 -16.58 5.87 -11.73
N GLN A 2 -15.94 6.73 -12.51
CA GLN A 2 -14.56 6.53 -12.95
C GLN A 2 -13.64 7.17 -11.90
N ALA A 3 -12.57 6.48 -11.51
CA ALA A 3 -11.61 6.97 -10.53
C ALA A 3 -10.21 6.94 -11.13
N ASP A 4 -9.46 8.03 -10.95
CA ASP A 4 -8.07 8.14 -11.43
C ASP A 4 -7.10 7.31 -10.57
N VAL A 5 -7.46 7.10 -9.30
CA VAL A 5 -6.70 6.32 -8.33
C VAL A 5 -7.64 5.36 -7.60
N LEU A 6 -7.21 4.11 -7.49
CA LEU A 6 -7.94 3.04 -6.80
C LEU A 6 -7.02 2.41 -5.76
N ILE A 7 -7.37 2.60 -4.49
CA ILE A 7 -6.62 2.10 -3.33
C ILE A 7 -7.51 1.10 -2.60
N ALA A 8 -7.00 -0.10 -2.35
CA ALA A 8 -7.64 -1.05 -1.46
C ALA A 8 -7.14 -0.81 -0.02
N LEU A 9 -8.05 -0.46 0.88
CA LEU A 9 -7.78 -0.47 2.32
C LEU A 9 -8.31 -1.79 2.87
N THR A 10 -7.41 -2.63 3.39
CA THR A 10 -7.71 -4.00 3.78
C THR A 10 -7.28 -4.29 5.23
N HIS A 11 -7.79 -5.39 5.77
CA HIS A 11 -7.35 -5.94 7.06
C HIS A 11 -7.39 -7.48 7.02
N ILE A 12 -6.83 -8.06 5.96
CA ILE A 12 -6.96 -9.49 5.63
C ILE A 12 -5.64 -10.27 5.78
N GLY A 13 -4.55 -9.57 6.12
CA GLY A 13 -3.21 -10.15 6.29
C GLY A 13 -2.41 -10.17 4.99
N ILE A 14 -1.09 -10.09 5.12
CA ILE A 14 -0.17 -9.90 3.99
C ILE A 14 -0.35 -10.94 2.87
N ARG A 15 -0.56 -12.21 3.20
CA ARG A 15 -0.72 -13.28 2.21
C ARG A 15 -1.98 -13.13 1.36
N GLU A 16 -3.04 -12.58 1.93
CA GLU A 16 -4.28 -12.35 1.20
C GLU A 16 -4.19 -11.02 0.43
N ASP A 17 -3.48 -10.02 0.96
CA ASP A 17 -3.12 -8.81 0.21
C ASP A 17 -2.28 -9.15 -1.04
N GLU A 18 -1.30 -10.06 -0.93
CA GLU A 18 -0.50 -10.55 -2.06
C GLU A 18 -1.37 -11.22 -3.14
N ARG A 19 -2.33 -12.06 -2.74
CA ARG A 19 -3.28 -12.71 -3.66
C ARG A 19 -4.19 -11.70 -4.33
N LEU A 20 -4.71 -10.73 -3.58
CA LEU A 20 -5.52 -9.63 -4.10
C LEU A 20 -4.73 -8.79 -5.10
N ALA A 21 -3.49 -8.44 -4.78
CA ALA A 21 -2.60 -7.71 -5.66
C ALA A 21 -2.34 -8.47 -6.97
N ALA A 22 -2.06 -9.78 -6.89
CA ALA A 22 -1.87 -10.63 -8.06
C ALA A 22 -3.13 -10.70 -8.94
N ALA A 23 -4.32 -10.86 -8.32
CA ALA A 23 -5.60 -10.98 -9.03
C ALA A 23 -6.11 -9.65 -9.61
N CYS A 24 -5.85 -8.53 -8.94
CA CYS A 24 -6.41 -7.21 -9.26
C CYS A 24 -5.31 -6.21 -9.66
N GLN A 25 -4.70 -6.41 -10.83
CA GLN A 25 -3.68 -5.52 -11.39
C GLN A 25 -4.19 -4.10 -11.75
N GLY A 26 -5.47 -3.80 -11.56
CA GLY A 26 -6.04 -2.45 -11.70
C GLY A 26 -5.93 -1.60 -10.42
N LEU A 27 -5.49 -2.18 -9.30
CA LEU A 27 -5.22 -1.43 -8.07
C LEU A 27 -3.93 -0.62 -8.23
N HIS A 28 -3.91 0.56 -7.62
CA HIS A 28 -2.72 1.41 -7.58
C HIS A 28 -1.93 1.25 -6.28
N LEU A 29 -2.60 0.79 -5.20
CA LEU A 29 -2.01 0.59 -3.88
C LEU A 29 -2.93 -0.31 -3.05
N ILE A 30 -2.33 -1.15 -2.21
CA ILE A 30 -2.98 -1.79 -1.07
C ILE A 30 -2.39 -1.20 0.21
N VAL A 31 -3.25 -0.73 1.12
CA VAL A 31 -2.89 -0.40 2.50
C VAL A 31 -3.50 -1.48 3.39
N GLY A 32 -2.67 -2.37 3.90
CA GLY A 32 -3.09 -3.58 4.60
C GLY A 32 -2.88 -3.54 6.12
N GLY A 33 -3.28 -4.63 6.77
CA GLY A 33 -3.14 -4.84 8.21
C GLY A 33 -3.30 -6.31 8.61
N HIS A 34 -3.76 -6.56 9.84
CA HIS A 34 -3.98 -7.88 10.46
C HIS A 34 -2.72 -8.68 10.82
N SER A 35 -1.77 -8.84 9.88
CA SER A 35 -0.59 -9.69 10.08
C SER A 35 0.53 -9.07 10.90
N HIS A 36 0.41 -7.80 11.28
CA HIS A 36 1.43 -7.01 11.99
C HIS A 36 2.79 -6.97 11.26
N VAL A 37 2.79 -7.11 9.92
CA VAL A 37 4.03 -7.08 9.15
C VAL A 37 4.50 -5.64 9.04
N THR A 38 5.79 -5.44 9.29
CA THR A 38 6.47 -4.16 9.14
C THR A 38 7.17 -4.15 7.79
N LEU A 39 6.62 -3.43 6.82
CA LEU A 39 7.22 -3.26 5.49
C LEU A 39 8.01 -1.96 5.44
N THR A 40 9.34 -2.02 5.51
CA THR A 40 10.21 -0.82 5.49
C THR A 40 10.16 -0.08 4.15
N ALA A 41 9.80 -0.78 3.08
CA ALA A 41 9.38 -0.27 1.79
C ALA A 41 8.19 -1.10 1.29
N PRO A 42 7.31 -0.56 0.42
CA PRO A 42 6.18 -1.33 -0.10
C PRO A 42 6.63 -2.61 -0.79
N GLU A 43 5.95 -3.71 -0.50
CA GLU A 43 6.11 -4.95 -1.24
C GLU A 43 5.32 -4.87 -2.55
N VAL A 44 5.90 -5.28 -3.68
CA VAL A 44 5.26 -5.10 -4.98
C VAL A 44 4.94 -6.45 -5.60
N ILE A 45 3.64 -6.70 -5.83
CA ILE A 45 3.16 -7.88 -6.54
C ILE A 45 2.64 -7.46 -7.93
N GLY A 46 3.40 -7.80 -8.97
CA GLY A 46 3.15 -7.29 -10.31
C GLY A 46 3.37 -5.78 -10.37
N ARG A 47 2.29 -5.01 -10.55
CA ARG A 47 2.32 -3.54 -10.52
C ARG A 47 1.71 -2.91 -9.27
N VAL A 48 1.25 -3.73 -8.32
CA VAL A 48 0.47 -3.27 -7.18
C VAL A 48 1.36 -3.27 -5.93
N PRO A 49 1.75 -2.11 -5.40
CA PRO A 49 2.45 -2.01 -4.13
C PRO A 49 1.50 -2.27 -2.95
N ILE A 50 2.03 -2.89 -1.90
CA ILE A 50 1.38 -3.23 -0.64
C ILE A 50 2.15 -2.54 0.48
N ALA A 51 1.46 -1.77 1.32
CA ALA A 51 2.02 -1.11 2.48
C ALA A 51 1.36 -1.62 3.77
N GLN A 52 2.19 -1.95 4.78
CA GLN A 52 1.75 -2.25 6.15
C GLN A 52 2.71 -1.56 7.14
N ALA A 53 2.16 -1.02 8.22
CA ALA A 53 2.89 -0.20 9.21
C ALA A 53 3.16 -0.93 10.54
N GLY A 54 3.22 -2.27 10.53
CA GLY A 54 3.43 -3.05 11.74
C GLY A 54 2.22 -2.98 12.69
N TRP A 55 2.47 -2.72 13.97
CA TRP A 55 1.46 -2.79 15.03
C TRP A 55 1.68 -1.73 16.13
N PHE A 56 0.67 -1.57 17.01
CA PHE A 56 0.64 -0.67 18.19
C PHE A 56 1.11 0.77 17.96
N GLY A 57 1.04 1.28 16.73
CA GLY A 57 1.49 2.63 16.43
C GLY A 57 2.99 2.83 16.65
N HIS A 58 3.82 1.79 16.56
CA HIS A 58 5.29 1.96 16.55
C HIS A 58 5.76 2.73 15.30
N TYR A 59 5.00 2.65 14.21
CA TYR A 59 5.27 3.32 12.95
C TYR A 59 4.03 3.99 12.39
N LEU A 60 4.23 5.15 11.77
CA LEU A 60 3.30 5.75 10.81
C LEU A 60 3.74 5.38 9.40
N GLY A 61 2.88 4.70 8.64
CA GLY A 61 3.13 4.44 7.23
C GLY A 61 2.83 5.68 6.38
N ARG A 62 3.82 6.16 5.62
CA ARG A 62 3.65 7.26 4.67
C ARG A 62 3.85 6.76 3.25
N VAL A 63 2.78 6.81 2.45
CA VAL A 63 2.81 6.52 1.01
C VAL A 63 2.62 7.81 0.23
N THR A 64 3.45 8.03 -0.78
CA THR A 64 3.37 9.17 -1.69
C THR A 64 3.06 8.68 -3.10
N LEU A 65 1.95 9.17 -3.65
CA LEU A 65 1.51 8.92 -5.01
C LEU A 65 1.89 10.13 -5.88
N GLY A 66 2.77 9.92 -6.85
CA GLY A 66 3.04 10.90 -7.89
C GLY A 66 2.03 10.75 -9.02
N LEU A 67 1.24 11.79 -9.30
CA LEU A 67 0.32 11.81 -10.45
C LEU A 67 1.02 12.43 -11.66
N GLY A 68 0.92 11.76 -12.81
CA GLY A 68 1.35 12.25 -14.11
C GLY A 68 0.25 13.02 -14.83
N ALA A 69 0.44 13.21 -16.14
CA ALA A 69 -0.58 13.80 -17.01
C ALA A 69 -1.90 13.01 -16.92
N GLU A 70 -3.02 13.73 -17.02
CA GLU A 70 -4.37 13.14 -17.01
C GLU A 70 -4.70 12.35 -15.73
N GLY A 71 -4.08 12.66 -14.59
CA GLY A 71 -4.43 12.05 -13.30
C GLY A 71 -3.91 10.62 -13.09
N ARG A 72 -3.14 10.06 -14.04
CA ARG A 72 -2.61 8.70 -13.93
C ARG A 72 -1.52 8.62 -12.87
N VAL A 73 -1.48 7.55 -12.09
CA VAL A 73 -0.39 7.30 -11.14
C VAL A 73 0.90 7.01 -11.91
N ALA A 74 1.90 7.88 -11.73
CA ALA A 74 3.23 7.78 -12.33
C ALA A 74 4.25 7.13 -11.39
N SER A 75 4.08 7.29 -10.07
CA SER A 75 4.95 6.67 -9.07
C SER A 75 4.22 6.40 -7.76
N VAL A 76 4.66 5.37 -7.06
CA VAL A 76 4.25 5.06 -5.69
C VAL A 76 5.51 4.82 -4.88
N THR A 77 5.74 5.63 -3.86
CA THR A 77 6.84 5.43 -2.90
C THR A 77 6.28 5.30 -1.50
N GLY A 78 6.93 4.52 -0.64
CA GLY A 78 6.48 4.31 0.72
C GLY A 78 7.65 4.26 1.69
N GLN A 79 7.40 4.76 2.90
CA GLN A 79 8.34 4.70 4.01
C GLN A 79 7.59 4.56 5.33
N LEU A 80 8.32 4.14 6.36
CA LEU A 80 7.84 4.14 7.74
C LEU A 80 8.50 5.27 8.52
N GLU A 81 7.69 5.99 9.29
CA GLU A 81 8.14 6.99 10.23
C GLU A 81 7.98 6.41 11.63
N SER A 82 9.08 6.24 12.36
CA SER A 82 9.01 5.72 13.73
C SER A 82 8.31 6.74 14.62
N LEU A 83 7.23 6.31 15.27
CA LEU A 83 6.57 7.09 16.30
C LEU A 83 7.31 6.77 17.61
N LYS A 84 8.07 7.74 18.09
CA LYS A 84 8.67 7.66 19.43
C LYS A 84 7.53 7.78 20.44
N ALA A 85 7.36 6.75 21.25
CA ALA A 85 6.61 6.84 22.50
C ALA A 85 7.38 7.73 23.50
#